data_AF-A0A1S8X8Y2-F1
#
_entry.id   AF-A0A1S8X8Y2-F1
#
_cell.length_a   1.000
_cell.length_b   1.000
_cell.length_c   1.000
_cell.angle_alpha   90.00
_cell.angle_beta   90.00
_cell.angle_gamma   90.00
#
_symmetry.space_group_name_H-M   'P 1'
#
loop_
_entity.id
_entity.type
_entity.pdbx_description
1 polymer ?
#
loop_
_entity_poly.entity_id
_entity_poly.type
_entity_poly.pdbx_seq_one_letter_code
_entity_poly.pdbx_strand_id
1 'polypeptide(L)'
;MPEVMTRANQVDEELGHVQRNGLLDYNPYSWNKFANVLYLESPGGVGFSYVKDGNMTTDDDVTSLTNYHAMLSFMKKFPKYKGRDFYITGESYAGVYVPLLAVRFLENNFKDLSLKSSSD
;
A
#
# COMPACT_ATOMS: atom_id res chain seq x y z
N MET A 1 -7.46 10.41 24.76
CA MET A 1 -7.22 9.04 24.27
C MET A 1 -6.05 9.09 23.28
N PRO A 2 -4.81 8.78 23.72
CA PRO A 2 -3.60 8.98 22.91
C PRO A 2 -3.17 7.76 22.07
N GLU A 3 -3.83 6.61 22.23
CA GLU A 3 -3.36 5.32 21.68
C GLU A 3 -3.44 5.18 20.17
N VAL A 4 -4.23 6.02 19.48
CA VAL A 4 -4.40 5.91 18.02
C VAL A 4 -3.19 6.49 17.26
N MET A 5 -2.43 7.42 17.87
CA MET A 5 -1.29 8.08 17.23
C MET A 5 -0.03 7.22 17.17
N THR A 6 0.07 6.14 17.95
CA THR A 6 1.31 5.36 18.07
C THR A 6 1.52 4.38 16.92
N ARG A 7 0.45 3.91 16.25
CA ARG A 7 0.54 2.85 15.22
C ARG A 7 0.76 3.38 13.80
N ALA A 8 0.43 4.63 13.51
CA ALA A 8 0.74 5.25 12.22
C ALA A 8 2.25 5.49 12.03
N ASN A 9 3.00 5.63 13.13
CA ASN A 9 4.41 6.02 13.08
C ASN A 9 5.36 4.90 12.62
N GLN A 10 4.99 3.62 12.73
CA GLN A 10 5.97 2.55 12.51
C GLN A 10 6.36 2.39 11.03
N VAL A 11 5.43 2.61 10.09
CA VAL A 11 5.70 2.52 8.65
C VAL A 11 6.42 3.79 8.13
N ASP A 12 6.07 4.95 8.70
CA ASP A 12 6.68 6.24 8.35
C ASP A 12 8.09 6.42 8.92
N GLU A 13 8.42 5.81 10.07
CA GLU A 13 9.77 5.82 10.65
C GLU A 13 10.77 5.00 9.80
N GLU A 14 10.34 3.94 9.12
CA GLU A 14 11.24 3.09 8.32
C GLU A 14 11.33 3.48 6.84
N LEU A 15 10.27 4.05 6.24
CA LEU A 15 10.19 4.30 4.80
C LEU A 15 10.06 5.79 4.44
N GLY A 16 9.68 6.63 5.41
CA GLY A 16 9.27 8.02 5.21
C GLY A 16 10.22 9.06 5.81
N HIS A 17 9.66 10.27 5.97
CA HIS A 17 10.34 11.51 6.31
C HIS A 17 9.85 12.10 7.65
N VAL A 18 9.25 11.32 8.56
CA VAL A 18 8.59 11.87 9.76
C VAL A 18 9.41 11.59 11.02
N GLN A 19 9.77 12.65 11.76
CA GLN A 19 10.39 12.56 13.08
C GLN A 19 9.33 12.40 14.19
N ARG A 20 9.73 11.80 15.33
CA ARG A 20 8.88 11.60 16.52
C ARG A 20 8.28 12.87 17.13
N ASN A 21 8.83 14.04 16.83
CA ASN A 21 8.31 15.34 17.27
C ASN A 21 7.24 15.91 16.33
N GLY A 22 6.83 15.16 15.30
CA GLY A 22 5.87 15.59 14.29
C GLY A 22 6.46 16.50 13.21
N LEU A 23 7.77 16.71 13.19
CA LEU A 23 8.47 17.45 12.13
C LEU A 23 8.88 16.49 11.00
N LEU A 24 9.01 17.04 9.80
CA LEU A 24 9.51 16.29 8.66
C LEU A 24 11.03 16.47 8.53
N ASP A 25 11.73 15.38 8.22
CA ASP A 25 13.16 15.37 7.95
C ASP A 25 13.51 14.43 6.81
N TYR A 26 14.60 14.75 6.12
CA TYR A 26 15.04 13.99 4.97
C TYR A 26 15.63 12.65 5.40
N ASN A 27 15.14 11.57 4.80
CA ASN A 27 15.69 10.23 4.98
C ASN A 27 16.60 9.91 3.78
N PRO A 28 17.94 9.86 3.97
CA PRO A 28 18.88 9.60 2.89
C PRO A 28 18.82 8.15 2.35
N TYR A 29 18.10 7.26 3.02
CA TYR A 29 17.93 5.85 2.65
C TYR A 29 16.53 5.52 2.11
N SER A 30 15.68 6.52 1.86
CA SER A 30 14.31 6.26 1.38
C SER A 30 14.28 5.57 0.02
N TRP A 31 13.34 4.64 -0.14
CA TRP A 31 13.15 3.85 -1.37
C TRP A 31 12.69 4.69 -2.55
N ASN A 32 12.11 5.88 -2.31
CA ASN A 32 11.73 6.80 -3.37
C ASN A 32 12.93 7.37 -4.16
N LYS A 33 14.17 7.13 -3.70
CA LYS A 33 15.39 7.43 -4.44
C LYS A 33 15.62 6.50 -5.64
N PHE A 34 15.03 5.30 -5.61
CA PHE A 34 15.25 4.25 -6.61
C PHE A 34 13.96 3.81 -7.32
N ALA A 35 12.80 4.08 -6.73
CA ALA A 35 11.50 3.70 -7.28
C ALA A 35 10.44 4.79 -7.06
N ASN A 36 9.31 4.69 -7.78
CA ASN A 36 8.11 5.42 -7.40
C ASN A 36 7.40 4.58 -6.33
N VAL A 37 7.21 5.14 -5.13
CA VAL A 37 6.58 4.43 -4.01
C VAL A 37 5.14 4.93 -3.82
N LEU A 38 4.19 4.00 -3.76
CA LEU A 38 2.79 4.26 -3.47
C LEU A 38 2.44 3.60 -2.14
N TYR A 39 2.13 4.41 -1.13
CA TYR A 39 1.64 3.94 0.16
C TYR A 39 0.12 3.83 0.12
N LEU A 40 -0.42 2.67 0.48
CA LEU A 40 -1.84 2.38 0.51
C LEU A 40 -2.25 1.97 1.93
N GLU A 41 -3.04 2.80 2.59
CA GLU A 41 -3.62 2.46 3.89
C GLU A 41 -4.88 1.61 3.69
N SER A 42 -4.86 0.40 4.21
CA SER A 42 -5.89 -0.62 4.00
C SER A 42 -5.95 -1.55 5.21
N PRO A 43 -7.12 -2.14 5.52
CA PRO A 43 -8.43 -1.96 4.85
C PRO A 43 -9.11 -0.63 5.21
N GLY A 44 -10.33 -0.41 4.70
CA GLY A 44 -11.14 0.74 5.10
C GLY A 44 -11.31 0.81 6.62
N GLY A 45 -11.00 1.95 7.22
CA GLY A 45 -10.89 2.13 8.68
C GLY A 45 -9.45 2.27 9.18
N VAL A 46 -8.44 2.02 8.34
CA VAL A 46 -7.01 2.21 8.67
C VAL A 46 -6.53 3.58 8.19
N GLY A 47 -5.89 4.34 9.10
CA GLY A 47 -5.29 5.64 8.79
C GLY A 47 -6.31 6.64 8.27
N PHE A 48 -6.09 7.13 7.05
CA PHE A 48 -6.99 8.04 6.33
C PHE A 48 -8.03 7.32 5.47
N SER A 49 -7.94 6.01 5.28
CA SER A 49 -8.95 5.23 4.57
C SER A 49 -10.19 5.03 5.46
N TYR A 50 -11.38 5.35 4.95
CA TYR A 50 -12.63 5.26 5.70
C TYR A 50 -13.76 4.59 4.91
N VAL A 51 -14.70 3.99 5.64
CA VAL A 51 -15.95 3.41 5.12
C VAL A 51 -17.10 4.38 5.35
N LYS A 52 -17.98 4.54 4.35
CA LYS A 52 -19.07 5.53 4.41
C LYS A 52 -20.26 5.10 5.26
N ASP A 53 -20.55 3.81 5.28
CA ASP A 53 -21.67 3.21 6.01
C ASP A 53 -21.32 2.84 7.45
N GLY A 54 -20.07 3.04 7.86
CA GLY A 54 -19.55 2.69 9.18
C GLY A 54 -19.29 1.20 9.38
N ASN A 55 -19.51 0.35 8.37
CA ASN A 55 -19.25 -1.07 8.48
C ASN A 55 -17.76 -1.37 8.23
N MET A 56 -17.01 -1.55 9.31
CA MET A 56 -15.57 -1.90 9.26
C MET A 56 -15.31 -3.41 9.19
N THR A 57 -16.35 -4.23 9.00
CA THR A 57 -16.17 -5.68 8.88
C THR A 57 -15.39 -6.00 7.61
N THR A 58 -14.30 -6.73 7.77
CA THR A 58 -13.42 -7.10 6.67
C THR A 58 -12.69 -8.40 7.00
N ASP A 59 -12.17 -9.04 5.97
CA ASP A 59 -11.29 -10.20 6.03
C ASP A 59 -10.21 -10.08 4.96
N ASP A 60 -9.35 -11.08 4.84
CA ASP A 60 -8.22 -11.07 3.91
C ASP A 60 -8.69 -11.07 2.43
N ASP A 61 -9.82 -11.71 2.13
CA ASP A 61 -10.39 -11.79 0.78
C ASP A 61 -10.95 -10.42 0.34
N VAL A 62 -11.77 -9.80 1.20
CA VAL A 62 -12.33 -8.45 0.99
C VAL A 62 -11.21 -7.42 0.91
N THR A 63 -10.20 -7.51 1.77
CA THR A 63 -9.06 -6.59 1.79
C THR A 63 -8.26 -6.69 0.48
N SER A 64 -7.94 -7.90 0.02
CA SER A 64 -7.20 -8.07 -1.25
C SER A 64 -8.00 -7.56 -2.46
N LEU A 65 -9.32 -7.79 -2.50
CA LEU A 65 -10.19 -7.34 -3.59
C LEU A 65 -10.31 -5.81 -3.62
N THR A 66 -10.51 -5.19 -2.46
CA THR A 66 -10.62 -3.73 -2.36
C THR A 66 -9.30 -3.03 -2.71
N ASN A 67 -8.15 -3.59 -2.31
CA ASN A 67 -6.84 -3.10 -2.73
C ASN A 67 -6.60 -3.22 -4.24
N TYR A 68 -7.04 -4.33 -4.85
CA TYR A 68 -7.00 -4.48 -6.30
C TYR A 68 -7.84 -3.38 -7.00
N HIS A 69 -9.06 -3.14 -6.54
CA HIS A 69 -9.91 -2.06 -7.07
C HIS A 69 -9.33 -0.65 -6.85
N ALA A 70 -8.65 -0.42 -5.72
CA ALA A 70 -7.91 0.81 -5.48
C ALA A 70 -6.82 1.00 -6.55
N MET A 71 -6.08 -0.07 -6.90
CA MET A 71 -5.07 0.00 -7.96
C MET A 71 -5.67 0.23 -9.35
N LEU A 72 -6.80 -0.41 -9.68
CA LEU A 72 -7.51 -0.14 -10.94
C LEU A 72 -7.87 1.36 -11.06
N SER A 73 -8.38 1.92 -9.97
CA SER A 73 -8.77 3.33 -9.89
C SER A 73 -7.55 4.24 -9.98
N PHE A 74 -6.45 3.89 -9.32
CA PHE A 74 -5.18 4.59 -9.40
C PHE A 74 -4.64 4.61 -10.84
N MET A 75 -4.60 3.46 -11.52
CA MET A 75 -4.08 3.38 -12.89
C MET A 75 -4.97 4.07 -13.92
N LYS A 76 -6.30 4.12 -13.69
CA LYS A 76 -7.21 4.95 -14.47
C LYS A 76 -6.90 6.44 -14.31
N LYS A 77 -6.55 6.89 -13.10
CA LYS A 77 -6.23 8.29 -12.81
C LYS A 77 -4.81 8.68 -13.27
N PHE A 78 -3.86 7.74 -13.22
CA PHE A 78 -2.45 7.96 -13.54
C PHE A 78 -1.95 7.01 -14.65
N PRO A 79 -2.50 7.11 -15.87
CA PRO A 79 -2.14 6.21 -16.98
C PRO A 79 -0.67 6.33 -17.42
N LYS A 80 0.04 7.39 -17.02
CA LYS A 80 1.47 7.59 -17.28
C LYS A 80 2.39 6.51 -16.67
N TYR A 81 1.88 5.71 -15.72
CA TYR A 81 2.63 4.61 -15.13
C TYR A 81 2.43 3.29 -15.87
N LYS A 82 1.59 3.23 -16.91
CA LYS A 82 1.32 1.99 -17.65
C LYS A 82 2.60 1.38 -18.23
N GLY A 83 2.68 0.05 -18.19
CA GLY A 83 3.81 -0.72 -18.72
C GLY A 83 5.07 -0.70 -17.86
N ARG A 84 5.04 -0.07 -16.67
CA ARG A 84 6.17 -0.11 -15.73
C ARG A 84 6.24 -1.44 -14.98
N ASP A 85 7.45 -1.78 -14.57
CA ASP A 85 7.66 -2.83 -13.57
C ASP A 85 7.00 -2.41 -12.25
N PHE A 86 6.32 -3.38 -11.65
CA PHE A 86 5.53 -3.20 -10.45
C PHE A 86 5.83 -4.30 -9.45
N TYR A 87 6.04 -3.89 -8.21
CA TYR A 87 6.39 -4.75 -7.09
C TYR A 87 5.41 -4.44 -5.96
N ILE A 88 5.02 -5.49 -5.24
CA ILE A 88 4.18 -5.37 -4.04
C ILE A 88 5.05 -5.80 -2.86
N THR A 89 5.08 -4.96 -1.84
CA THR A 89 5.92 -5.15 -0.65
C THR A 89 5.14 -4.78 0.59
N GLY A 90 5.54 -5.31 1.73
CA GLY A 90 4.94 -5.04 3.03
C GLY A 90 5.60 -5.88 4.11
N GLU A 91 5.30 -5.54 5.37
CA GLU A 91 5.87 -6.17 6.55
C GLU A 91 4.77 -6.75 7.45
N SER A 92 5.15 -7.64 8.38
CA SER A 92 4.24 -8.23 9.38
C SER A 92 3.07 -8.95 8.70
N TYR A 93 1.82 -8.60 9.03
CA TYR A 93 0.62 -9.22 8.46
C TYR A 93 0.47 -8.97 6.95
N ALA A 94 1.24 -8.04 6.36
CA ALA A 94 1.32 -7.91 4.92
C ALA A 94 1.89 -9.18 4.25
N GLY A 95 2.54 -10.09 4.99
CA GLY A 95 2.86 -11.44 4.51
C GLY A 95 1.63 -12.25 4.05
N VAL A 96 0.43 -11.89 4.49
CA VAL A 96 -0.85 -12.42 3.99
C VAL A 96 -1.40 -11.54 2.87
N TYR A 97 -1.38 -10.21 3.04
CA TYR A 97 -1.97 -9.28 2.08
C TYR A 97 -1.25 -9.23 0.73
N VAL A 98 0.09 -9.24 0.73
CA VAL A 98 0.93 -9.17 -0.47
C VAL A 98 0.65 -10.35 -1.42
N PRO A 99 0.72 -11.62 -1.00
CA PRO A 99 0.45 -12.73 -1.91
C PRO A 99 -1.00 -12.79 -2.38
N LEU A 100 -1.99 -12.50 -1.52
CA LEU A 100 -3.39 -12.47 -1.93
C LEU A 100 -3.66 -11.38 -2.98
N LEU A 101 -3.09 -10.19 -2.78
CA LEU A 101 -3.19 -9.11 -3.76
C LEU A 101 -2.49 -9.48 -5.08
N ALA A 102 -1.31 -10.10 -5.02
CA ALA A 102 -0.60 -10.58 -6.21
C ALA A 102 -1.46 -11.59 -7.00
N VAL A 103 -2.13 -12.52 -6.31
CA VAL A 103 -3.09 -13.46 -6.93
C VAL A 103 -4.21 -12.70 -7.65
N ARG A 104 -4.80 -11.66 -7.03
CA ARG A 104 -5.83 -10.83 -7.71
C ARG A 104 -5.31 -10.25 -9.03
N PHE A 105 -4.08 -9.74 -9.08
CA PHE A 105 -3.50 -9.20 -10.31
C PHE A 105 -3.31 -10.26 -11.39
N LEU A 106 -2.84 -11.46 -11.00
CA LEU A 106 -2.60 -12.56 -11.93
C LEU A 106 -3.91 -13.14 -12.49
N GLU A 107 -4.90 -13.43 -11.63
CA GLU A 107 -6.19 -14.00 -12.03
C GLU A 107 -7.00 -13.08 -12.93
N ASN A 108 -6.92 -11.76 -12.69
CA ASN A 108 -7.66 -10.77 -13.47
C ASN A 108 -6.91 -10.30 -14.72
N ASN A 109 -5.75 -10.90 -15.03
CA ASN A 109 -4.91 -10.53 -16.17
C ASN A 109 -4.67 -9.02 -16.26
N PHE A 110 -4.28 -8.40 -15.15
CA PHE A 110 -4.05 -6.96 -15.14
C PHE A 110 -2.81 -6.59 -15.95
N LYS A 111 -2.99 -5.91 -17.09
CA LYS A 111 -1.92 -5.60 -18.05
C LYS A 111 -1.40 -4.16 -17.97
N ASP A 112 -2.01 -3.32 -17.15
CA ASP A 112 -1.57 -1.94 -17.02
C ASP A 112 -0.21 -1.84 -16.32
N LEU A 113 0.18 -2.82 -15.50
CA LEU A 113 1.49 -2.90 -14.84
C LEU A 113 2.11 -4.29 -15.06
N SER A 114 3.45 -4.36 -15.10
CA SER A 114 4.17 -5.64 -15.17
C SER A 114 4.53 -6.09 -13.76
N LEU A 115 3.73 -6.98 -13.17
CA LEU A 115 4.02 -7.53 -11.85
C LEU A 115 5.30 -8.38 -11.90
N LYS A 116 6.26 -8.07 -11.02
CA LYS A 116 7.53 -8.76 -10.86
C LYS A 116 7.67 -9.26 -9.42
N SER A 117 8.43 -10.34 -9.24
CA SER A 117 8.98 -10.75 -7.94
C SER A 117 10.46 -10.40 -7.89
N SER A 118 11.02 -10.18 -6.69
CA SER A 118 12.47 -10.25 -6.53
C SER A 118 12.87 -11.72 -6.59
N SER A 119 13.42 -12.15 -7.71
CA SER A 119 14.30 -13.31 -7.74
C SER A 119 15.66 -12.84 -7.25
N ASP A 120 16.11 -13.38 -6.13
CA ASP A 120 17.53 -13.34 -5.76
C ASP A 120 18.41 -13.97 -6.84
#